data_AF-A0A7G8XCU0-F1
#
_entry.id   AF-A0A7G8XCU0-F1
#
_cell.length_a   1.000
_cell.length_b   1.000
_cell.length_c   1.000
_cell.angle_alpha   90.00
_cell.angle_beta   90.00
_cell.angle_gamma   90.00
#
_symmetry.space_group_name_H-M   'P 1'
#
loop_
_entity.id
_entity.type
_entity.pdbx_description
1 polymer ?
#
loop_
_entity_poly.entity_id
_entity_poly.type
_entity_poly.pdbx_seq_one_letter_code
_entity_poly.pdbx_strand_id
1 'polypeptide(L)'
;METTLSGHLSLRQMRSAKENGFRVIIYYMGVEKIAINLNRIRQRVEQGGYNIPQEDVLRRESRSLNNFLKTIPIADEIYLVDNTYMQAAIVACIRNTNYKE
;
A
#
# COMPACT_ATOMS: atom_id res chain seq x y z
N MET A 1 -4.49 -9.93 -3.26
CA MET A 1 -4.35 -8.94 -4.36
C MET A 1 -3.22 -8.01 -3.99
N GLU A 2 -2.34 -7.70 -4.94
CA GLU A 2 -1.28 -6.70 -4.79
C GLU A 2 -1.55 -5.50 -5.72
N THR A 3 -1.21 -4.29 -5.27
CA THR A 3 -1.40 -3.06 -6.03
C THR A 3 -0.48 -1.97 -5.48
N THR A 4 -0.17 -0.95 -6.28
CA THR A 4 0.46 0.29 -5.80
C THR A 4 -0.50 1.18 -5.03
N LEU A 5 -1.80 0.82 -5.01
CA LEU A 5 -2.90 1.62 -4.45
C LEU A 5 -3.04 3.00 -5.11
N SER A 6 -2.40 3.25 -6.26
CA SER A 6 -2.47 4.54 -6.96
C SER A 6 -3.71 4.70 -7.85
N GLY A 7 -4.51 3.64 -8.01
CA GLY A 7 -5.77 3.64 -8.76
C GLY A 7 -6.99 3.28 -7.90
N HIS A 8 -8.18 3.30 -8.48
CA HIS A 8 -9.44 3.11 -7.74
C HIS A 8 -9.96 1.67 -7.72
N LEU A 9 -9.39 0.78 -8.52
CA LEU A 9 -9.87 -0.61 -8.65
C LEU A 9 -9.89 -1.33 -7.30
N SER A 10 -8.80 -1.21 -6.54
CA SER A 10 -8.64 -1.88 -5.24
C SER A 10 -9.67 -1.39 -4.21
N LEU A 11 -9.98 -0.09 -4.19
CA LEU A 11 -11.04 0.45 -3.33
C LEU A 11 -12.42 -0.10 -3.69
N ARG A 12 -12.72 -0.26 -4.98
CA ARG A 12 -13.98 -0.86 -5.45
C ARG A 12 -14.08 -2.33 -5.05
N GLN A 13 -12.99 -3.09 -5.22
CA GLN A 13 -12.93 -4.49 -4.84
C GLN A 13 -13.08 -4.69 -3.33
N MET A 14 -12.47 -3.83 -2.51
CA MET A 14 -12.66 -3.89 -1.06
C MET A 14 -14.12 -3.66 -0.66
N ARG A 15 -14.79 -2.66 -1.24
CA ARG A 15 -16.21 -2.39 -0.96
C ARG A 15 -17.09 -3.57 -1.36
N SER A 16 -16.88 -4.09 -2.56
CA SER A 16 -17.59 -5.28 -3.04
C SER A 16 -17.34 -6.49 -2.14
N ALA A 17 -16.11 -6.70 -1.66
CA ALA A 17 -15.81 -7.76 -0.70
C ALA A 17 -16.60 -7.58 0.62
N LYS A 18 -16.65 -6.35 1.17
CA LYS A 18 -17.45 -6.06 2.38
C LYS A 18 -18.95 -6.30 2.15
N GLU A 19 -19.49 -5.89 1.00
CA GLU A 19 -20.89 -6.13 0.62
C GLU A 19 -21.23 -7.62 0.51
N ASN A 20 -20.25 -8.46 0.14
CA ASN A 20 -20.39 -9.91 0.07
C ASN A 20 -20.02 -10.63 1.39
N GLY A 21 -19.92 -9.90 2.50
CA GLY A 21 -19.66 -10.48 3.83
C GLY A 21 -18.22 -10.93 4.08
N PHE A 22 -17.28 -10.57 3.20
CA PHE A 22 -15.88 -10.91 3.41
C PHE A 22 -15.21 -9.97 4.42
N ARG A 23 -14.19 -10.53 5.06
CA ARG A 23 -13.21 -9.77 5.84
C ARG A 23 -12.16 -9.17 4.92
N VAL A 24 -11.84 -7.89 5.12
CA VAL A 24 -10.84 -7.15 4.35
C VAL A 24 -9.66 -6.80 5.26
N ILE A 25 -8.50 -7.37 4.94
CA ILE A 25 -7.23 -7.12 5.64
C ILE A 25 -6.27 -6.44 4.67
N ILE A 26 -5.60 -5.38 5.11
CA ILE A 26 -4.64 -4.62 4.31
C ILE A 26 -3.27 -4.68 4.98
N TYR A 27 -2.25 -4.93 4.16
CA TYR A 27 -0.85 -4.67 4.51
C TYR A 27 -0.42 -3.47 3.67
N TYR A 28 -0.29 -2.30 4.29
CA TYR A 28 0.16 -1.09 3.62
C TYR A 28 1.64 -0.90 3.87
N MET A 29 2.43 -0.99 2.80
CA MET A 29 3.88 -0.93 2.86
C MET A 29 4.39 0.46 2.48
N GLY A 30 5.24 1.03 3.34
CA GLY A 30 5.88 2.31 3.12
C GLY A 30 7.39 2.24 3.32
N VAL A 31 8.06 3.34 3.03
CA VAL A 31 9.48 3.60 3.36
C VAL A 31 9.59 4.99 3.98
N GLU A 32 10.61 5.23 4.77
CA GLU A 32 10.84 6.50 5.46
C GLU A 32 10.91 7.69 4.48
N LYS A 33 11.55 7.48 3.33
CA LYS A 33 11.80 8.53 2.32
C LYS A 33 11.67 7.96 0.92
N ILE A 34 11.01 8.70 0.01
CA ILE A 34 10.81 8.27 -1.38
C ILE A 34 12.12 8.02 -2.14
N ALA A 35 13.20 8.69 -1.73
CA ALA A 35 14.55 8.48 -2.26
C ALA A 35 15.03 7.02 -2.14
N ILE A 36 14.54 6.27 -1.13
CA ILE A 36 14.85 4.85 -0.96
C ILE A 36 14.29 4.04 -2.13
N ASN A 37 13.04 4.28 -2.53
CA ASN A 37 12.42 3.60 -3.66
C ASN A 37 13.10 3.97 -4.98
N LEU A 38 13.46 5.25 -5.16
CA LEU A 38 14.21 5.70 -6.34
C LEU A 38 15.58 5.03 -6.43
N ASN A 39 16.31 4.92 -5.32
CA ASN A 39 17.59 4.22 -5.25
C ASN A 39 17.44 2.72 -5.55
N ARG A 40 16.40 2.06 -5.02
CA ARG A 40 16.11 0.66 -5.33
C ARG A 40 15.80 0.44 -6.81
N ILE A 41 15.06 1.36 -7.44
CA ILE A 41 14.81 1.32 -8.89
C ILE A 41 16.12 1.48 -9.66
N ARG A 42 16.98 2.45 -9.29
CA ARG A 42 18.29 2.65 -9.92
C ARG A 42 19.16 1.39 -9.84
N GLN A 43 19.29 0.81 -8.66
CA GLN A 43 20.04 -0.43 -8.45
C GLN A 43 19.49 -1.59 -9.30
N ARG A 44 18.16 -1.72 -9.38
CA ARG A 44 17.52 -2.73 -10.23
C ARG A 44 17.84 -2.51 -11.71
N VAL A 45 17.85 -1.26 -12.18
CA VAL A 45 18.19 -0.93 -13.57
C VAL A 45 19.66 -1.25 -13.86
N GLU A 46 20.57 -0.95 -12.94
CA GLU A 46 22.00 -1.32 -13.04
C GLU A 46 22.19 -2.83 -13.13
N GLN A 47 21.28 -3.62 -12.54
CA GLN A 47 21.25 -5.08 -12.62
C GLN A 47 20.47 -5.62 -13.84
N GLY A 48 20.11 -4.76 -14.80
CA GLY A 48 19.42 -5.13 -16.04
C GLY A 48 17.89 -5.20 -15.94
N GLY A 49 17.29 -4.74 -14.85
CA GLY A 49 15.85 -4.68 -14.69
C GLY A 49 15.18 -3.45 -15.31
N TYR A 50 13.84 -3.43 -15.29
CA TYR A 50 13.05 -2.35 -15.89
C TYR A 50 13.19 -1.02 -15.14
N ASN A 51 13.17 0.11 -15.84
CA ASN A 51 13.16 1.44 -15.23
C ASN A 51 11.73 1.95 -14.99
N ILE A 52 11.50 2.65 -13.88
CA ILE A 52 10.25 3.39 -13.65
C ILE A 52 10.61 4.88 -13.56
N PRO A 53 10.02 5.76 -14.39
CA PRO A 53 10.33 7.19 -14.34
C PRO A 53 10.06 7.78 -12.95
N GLN A 54 10.95 8.66 -12.48
CA GLN A 54 10.86 9.29 -11.16
C GLN A 54 9.53 10.05 -10.96
N GLU A 55 9.08 10.77 -11.98
CA GLU A 55 7.78 11.47 -11.98
C GLU A 55 6.61 10.52 -11.69
N ASP A 56 6.70 9.30 -12.21
CA ASP A 56 5.71 8.27 -12.05
C ASP A 56 5.71 7.70 -10.63
N VAL A 57 6.91 7.54 -10.04
CA VAL A 57 7.07 7.14 -8.64
C VAL A 57 6.45 8.19 -7.70
N LEU A 58 6.78 9.47 -7.89
CA LEU A 58 6.25 10.58 -7.08
C LEU A 58 4.74 10.72 -7.22
N ARG A 59 4.22 10.65 -8.45
CA ARG A 59 2.78 10.69 -8.72
C ARG A 59 2.04 9.51 -8.09
N ARG A 60 2.65 8.32 -8.07
CA ARG A 60 2.04 7.12 -7.47
C ARG A 60 2.09 7.15 -5.95
N GLU A 61 3.15 7.67 -5.34
CA GLU A 61 3.31 7.79 -3.88
C GLU A 61 2.19 8.65 -3.29
N SER A 62 2.03 9.88 -3.77
CA SER A 62 0.96 10.78 -3.34
C SER A 62 -0.45 10.20 -3.52
N ARG A 63 -0.72 9.56 -4.67
CA ARG A 63 -2.01 8.89 -4.93
C ARG A 63 -2.23 7.69 -4.02
N SER A 64 -1.19 6.90 -3.77
CA SER A 64 -1.21 5.72 -2.90
C SER A 64 -1.59 6.14 -1.49
N LEU A 65 -0.95 7.17 -0.94
CA LEU A 65 -1.24 7.67 0.41
C LEU A 65 -2.66 8.22 0.51
N ASN A 66 -3.11 9.02 -0.46
CA ASN A 66 -4.49 9.53 -0.47
C ASN A 66 -5.53 8.39 -0.55
N ASN A 67 -5.25 7.35 -1.32
CA ASN A 67 -6.15 6.19 -1.39
C ASN A 67 -6.08 5.32 -0.15
N PHE A 68 -4.91 5.20 0.49
CA PHE A 68 -4.75 4.54 1.79
C PHE A 68 -5.65 5.16 2.85
N LEU A 69 -5.73 6.49 2.95
CA LEU A 69 -6.65 7.12 3.90
C LEU A 69 -8.12 6.70 3.67
N LYS A 70 -8.50 6.41 2.42
CA LYS A 70 -9.84 5.93 2.05
C LYS A 70 -10.06 4.45 2.35
N THR A 71 -9.00 3.67 2.55
CA THR A 71 -9.11 2.25 2.92
C THR A 71 -9.42 2.07 4.41
N ILE A 72 -8.99 3.01 5.26
CA ILE A 72 -9.17 2.99 6.72
C ILE A 72 -10.59 2.66 7.14
N PRO A 73 -11.66 3.33 6.67
CA PRO A 73 -13.02 3.01 7.10
C PRO A 73 -13.61 1.74 6.49
N ILE A 74 -12.93 1.11 5.52
CA ILE A 74 -13.45 -0.07 4.78
C ILE A 74 -12.84 -1.36 5.32
N ALA A 75 -11.55 -1.33 5.68
CA ALA A 75 -10.81 -2.51 6.13
C ALA A 75 -11.22 -2.91 7.56
N ASP A 76 -11.19 -4.21 7.82
CA ASP A 76 -11.36 -4.75 9.18
C ASP A 76 -10.04 -4.66 9.96
N GLU A 77 -8.93 -4.94 9.28
CA GLU A 77 -7.59 -4.78 9.83
C GLU A 77 -6.64 -4.13 8.82
N ILE A 78 -5.77 -3.27 9.33
CA ILE A 78 -4.68 -2.66 8.58
C ILE A 78 -3.39 -2.89 9.35
N TYR A 79 -2.38 -3.36 8.65
CA TYR A 79 -1.01 -3.48 9.14
C TYR A 79 -0.14 -2.48 8.37
N LEU A 80 0.50 -1.56 9.09
CA LEU A 80 1.50 -0.67 8.52
C LEU A 80 2.85 -1.37 8.55
N VAL A 81 3.45 -1.52 7.38
CA VAL A 81 4.72 -2.21 7.19
C VAL A 81 5.77 -1.20 6.78
N ASP A 82 6.80 -1.03 7.61
CA ASP A 82 8.00 -0.30 7.24
C ASP A 82 8.93 -1.22 6.45
N ASN A 83 9.27 -0.81 5.23
CA ASN A 83 10.19 -1.50 4.33
C ASN A 83 11.43 -0.64 4.02
N THR A 84 11.82 0.25 4.95
CA THR A 84 13.00 1.11 4.84
C THR A 84 14.29 0.30 4.80
N TYR A 85 14.41 -0.69 5.68
CA TYR A 85 15.60 -1.54 5.81
C TYR A 85 15.45 -2.85 5.02
N MET A 86 16.48 -3.71 5.09
CA MET A 86 16.49 -5.02 4.42
C MET A 86 15.41 -5.97 4.94
N GLN A 87 15.00 -5.80 6.20
CA GLN A 87 13.95 -6.60 6.80
C GLN A 87 12.74 -5.73 7.07
N ALA A 88 11.64 -6.04 6.39
CA ALA A 88 10.37 -5.35 6.59
C ALA A 88 9.79 -5.68 7.97
N ALA A 89 9.22 -4.69 8.63
CA ALA A 89 8.65 -4.82 9.96
C ALA A 89 7.24 -4.22 10.02
N ILE A 90 6.33 -4.87 10.74
CA ILE A 90 5.04 -4.28 11.09
C ILE A 90 5.29 -3.26 12.20
N VAL A 91 4.98 -2.00 11.95
CA VAL A 91 5.22 -0.89 12.89
C VAL A 91 3.94 -0.41 13.58
N ALA A 92 2.77 -0.72 13.01
CA ALA A 92 1.48 -0.41 13.62
C ALA A 92 0.36 -1.31 13.07
N CYS A 93 -0.74 -1.39 13.83
CA CYS A 93 -1.96 -2.07 13.40
C CYS A 93 -3.18 -1.20 13.74
N ILE A 94 -4.16 -1.15 12.84
CA ILE A 94 -5.48 -0.59 13.05
C ILE A 94 -6.48 -1.74 12.95
N ARG A 95 -7.34 -1.89 13.95
CA ARG A 95 -8.43 -2.87 13.94
C ARG A 95 -9.75 -2.14 14.10
N ASN A 96 -10.62 -2.24 13.11
CA ASN A 96 -11.96 -1.67 13.19
C ASN A 96 -12.90 -2.72 13.78
N THR A 97 -13.37 -2.49 15.01
CA THR A 97 -14.26 -3.41 15.73
C THR A 97 -15.74 -3.24 15.36
N ASN A 98 -16.03 -2.94 14.09
CA ASN A 98 -17.40 -2.81 13.60
C ASN A 98 -17.90 -4.16 13.08
N TYR A 99 -17.91 -5.19 13.93
CA TYR A 99 -18.71 -6.38 13.69
C TYR A 99 -20.07 -6.13 14.33
N LYS A 100 -21.11 -5.97 13.50
CA LYS A 100 -22.48 -6.17 13.95
C LYS A 100 -22.64 -7.67 14.21
N GLU A 101 -22.87 -8.03 15.46
CA GLU A 101 -23.52 -9.30 15.82
C GLU A 101 -24.90 -9.41 15.18
#